data_AF-A0A2D6XKJ5-F1
#
_entry.id   AF-A0A2D6XKJ5-F1
#
_cell.length_a   1.000
_cell.length_b   1.000
_cell.length_c   1.000
_cell.angle_alpha   90.00
_cell.angle_beta   90.00
_cell.angle_gamma   90.00
#
_symmetry.space_group_name_H-M   'P 1'
#
loop_
_entity.id
_entity.type
_entity.pdbx_description
1 polymer ?
#
loop_
_entity_poly.entity_id
_entity_poly.type
_entity_poly.pdbx_seq_one_letter_code
_entity_poly.pdbx_strand_id
1 'polypeptide(L)' 'MKPQSVKTKVNRLVKHFGSRRGFAKAIGVELSYVYKLERYGFIPGKHLYAAICEMHRGVFGGK' A
#
# COMPACT_ATOMS: atom_id res chain seq x y z
N MET A 1 -5.46 -19.79 1.49
CA MET A 1 -4.87 -18.53 2.05
C MET A 1 -5.96 -17.50 2.19
N LYS A 2 -6.13 -16.87 3.36
CA LYS A 2 -7.06 -15.73 3.51
C LYS A 2 -6.48 -14.50 2.78
N PRO A 3 -7.29 -13.72 2.03
CA PRO A 3 -6.83 -12.48 1.42
C PRO A 3 -6.31 -11.51 2.50
N GLN A 4 -5.12 -10.96 2.30
CA GLN A 4 -4.61 -9.91 3.19
C GLN A 4 -5.41 -8.62 3.03
N SER A 5 -5.73 -7.97 4.14
CA SER A 5 -6.40 -6.67 4.14
C SER A 5 -5.53 -5.62 3.43
N VAL A 6 -6.17 -4.59 2.88
CA VAL A 6 -5.50 -3.39 2.34
C VAL A 6 -4.49 -2.84 3.33
N LYS A 7 -4.91 -2.67 4.59
CA LYS A 7 -4.08 -2.17 5.67
C LYS A 7 -2.81 -2.99 5.85
N THR A 8 -2.93 -4.32 5.81
CA THR A 8 -1.79 -5.23 5.91
C THR A 8 -0.81 -5.03 4.75
N LYS A 9 -1.32 -4.94 3.51
CA LYS A 9 -0.48 -4.71 2.31
C LYS A 9 0.25 -3.38 2.40
N VAL A 10 -0.46 -2.31 2.76
CA VAL A 10 0.10 -0.96 2.91
C VAL A 10 1.17 -0.92 4.00
N ASN A 11 0.92 -1.48 5.18
CA ASN A 11 1.90 -1.51 6.27
C ASN A 11 3.20 -2.24 5.87
N ARG A 12 3.09 -3.34 5.11
CA ARG A 12 4.27 -4.07 4.61
C ARG A 12 5.04 -3.25 3.58
N LEU A 13 4.35 -2.58 2.67
CA LEU A 13 4.96 -1.70 1.69
C LEU A 13 5.64 -0.50 2.35
N VAL A 14 4.99 0.16 3.32
CA VAL A 14 5.59 1.25 4.10
C VAL A 14 6.89 0.82 4.78
N LYS A 15 6.93 -0.39 5.35
CA LYS A 15 8.16 -0.97 5.90
C LYS A 15 9.23 -1.20 4.83
N HIS A 16 8.85 -1.73 3.67
CA HIS A 16 9.77 -1.96 2.55
C HIS A 16 10.38 -0.65 2.01
N PHE A 17 9.58 0.41 1.84
CA PHE A 17 10.06 1.73 1.42
C PHE A 17 10.73 2.55 2.53
N GLY A 18 10.90 1.97 3.73
CA GLY A 18 11.54 2.59 4.89
C GLY A 18 10.76 3.73 5.56
N SER A 19 9.79 4.34 4.87
CA SER A 19 8.96 5.41 5.43
C SER A 19 7.63 5.55 4.70
N ARG A 20 6.65 6.16 5.37
CA ARG A 20 5.36 6.54 4.75
C ARG A 20 5.55 7.50 3.59
N ARG A 21 6.51 8.43 3.70
CA ARG A 21 6.84 9.39 2.64
C ARG A 21 7.45 8.69 1.42
N GLY A 22 8.31 7.71 1.65
CA GLY A 22 8.87 6.87 0.58
C GLY A 22 7.78 6.09 -0.15
N PHE A 23 6.88 5.45 0.60
CA PHE A 23 5.74 4.75 0.01
C PHE A 23 4.80 5.71 -0.75
N ALA A 24 4.44 6.85 -0.16
CA ALA A 24 3.61 7.88 -0.81
C ALA A 24 4.19 8.32 -2.16
N LYS A 25 5.50 8.56 -2.21
CA LYS A 25 6.23 8.88 -3.44
C LYS A 25 6.17 7.74 -4.47
N ALA A 26 6.29 6.49 -4.01
CA ALA A 26 6.26 5.32 -4.90
C ALA A 26 4.90 5.07 -5.55
N ILE A 27 3.80 5.40 -4.87
CA ILE A 27 2.43 5.26 -5.41
C ILE A 27 1.85 6.58 -5.97
N GLY A 28 2.63 7.66 -5.96
CA GLY A 28 2.23 8.96 -6.52
C GLY A 28 1.07 9.65 -5.80
N VAL A 29 0.98 9.52 -4.46
CA VAL A 29 -0.08 10.16 -3.66
C VAL A 29 0.49 11.04 -2.57
N GLU A 30 -0.34 11.92 -2.00
CA GLU A 30 0.07 12.69 -0.82
C GLU A 30 0.28 11.81 0.41
N LEU A 31 1.19 12.23 1.30
CA LEU A 31 1.44 11.54 2.56
C LEU A 31 0.16 11.36 3.41
N SER A 32 -0.74 12.34 3.37
CA SER A 32 -2.03 12.31 4.06
C SER A 32 -2.89 11.09 3.66
N TYR A 33 -2.77 10.63 2.41
CA TYR A 33 -3.48 9.46 1.92
C TYR A 33 -2.94 8.16 2.54
N VAL A 34 -1.62 8.07 2.76
CA VAL A 34 -1.04 6.89 3.42
C VAL A 34 -1.60 6.72 4.84
N TYR A 35 -1.78 7.81 5.59
CA TYR A 35 -2.42 7.75 6.91
C TYR A 35 -3.87 7.27 6.83
N LYS A 36 -4.65 7.71 5.84
CA LYS A 36 -6.03 7.26 5.65
C LYS A 36 -6.10 5.77 5.29
N LEU A 37 -5.18 5.29 4.45
CA LEU A 37 -5.05 3.88 4.09
C LEU A 37 -4.73 2.99 5.29
N GLU A 38 -3.79 3.40 6.14
CA GLU A 38 -3.40 2.63 7.34
C GLU A 38 -4.48 2.65 8.42
N ARG A 39 -5.12 3.81 8.64
CA ARG A 39 -6.09 4.01 9.72
C ARG A 39 -7.45 3.42 9.39
N TYR A 40 -7.94 3.63 8.18
CA TYR A 40 -9.32 3.27 7.80
C TYR A 40 -9.40 2.12 6.80
N GLY A 41 -8.28 1.70 6.19
CA GLY A 41 -8.31 0.74 5.09
C GLY A 41 -9.03 1.24 3.84
N PHE A 42 -9.37 2.53 3.81
CA PHE A 42 -10.14 3.16 2.74
C PHE A 42 -9.22 3.55 1.59
N ILE A 43 -9.45 2.96 0.41
CA ILE A 43 -8.74 3.31 -0.81
C ILE A 43 -9.66 4.17 -1.69
N PRO A 44 -9.32 5.43 -1.93
CA PRO A 44 -10.00 6.25 -2.90
C PRO A 44 -9.63 5.77 -4.30
N GLY A 45 -10.51 4.94 -4.88
CA GLY A 45 -10.47 4.54 -6.28
C GLY A 45 -9.87 3.14 -6.55
N LYS A 46 -10.52 2.44 -7.48
CA LYS A 46 -10.13 1.09 -7.94
C LYS A 46 -8.70 1.02 -8.49
N HIS A 47 -8.24 2.09 -9.16
CA HIS A 47 -6.92 2.16 -9.78
C HIS A 47 -5.79 2.18 -8.74
N LEU A 48 -5.96 2.96 -7.67
CA LEU A 48 -4.99 3.01 -6.58
C LEU A 48 -4.90 1.66 -5.85
N TYR A 49 -6.04 0.98 -5.66
CA TYR A 49 -6.03 -0.35 -5.06
C TYR A 49 -5.27 -1.38 -5.92
N ALA A 50 -5.51 -1.35 -7.24
CA ALA A 50 -4.81 -2.23 -8.17
C ALA A 50 -3.29 -2.00 -8.11
N ALA A 51 -2.84 -0.74 -8.17
CA ALA A 51 -1.42 -0.39 -8.07
C ALA A 51 -0.78 -0.89 -6.76
N ILE A 52 -1.46 -0.72 -5.62
CA ILE A 52 -0.98 -1.25 -4.33
C ILE A 52 -0.89 -2.79 -4.35
N CYS A 53 -1.85 -3.47 -4.99
CA CYS A 53 -1.83 -4.93 -5.09
C CYS A 53 -0.72 -5.44 -6.01
N GLU A 54 -0.50 -4.79 -7.15
CA GLU A 54 0.58 -5.12 -8.09
C GLU A 54 1.94 -4.90 -7.44
N MET A 55 2.14 -3.74 -6.79
CA MET A 55 3.35 -3.42 -6.05
C MET A 55 3.61 -4.44 -4.93
N HIS A 56 2.59 -4.78 -4.13
CA HIS A 56 2.73 -5.80 -3.10
C HIS A 56 3.09 -7.18 -3.67
N ARG A 57 2.53 -7.56 -4.82
CA ARG A 57 2.86 -8.82 -5.49
C ARG A 57 4.28 -8.81 -6.06
N GLY A 58 4.73 -7.70 -6.63
CA GLY A 58 6.10 -7.56 -7.13
C GLY A 58 7.15 -7.63 -6.00
N VAL A 59 6.84 -7.06 -4.83
CA VAL A 59 7.77 -7.02 -3.69
C VAL A 59 7.74 -8.31 -2.86
N PHE A 60 6.57 -8.91 -2.63
CA PHE A 60 6.39 -10.03 -1.68
C PHE A 60 5.76 -11.29 -2.28
N GLY A 61 5.40 -11.27 -3.57
CA GLY A 61 4.74 -12.38 -4.25
C GLY A 61 5.69 -13.36 -4.93
N GLY A 62 7.00 -13.09 -4.94
CA GLY A 62 8.01 -14.05 -5.36
C GLY A 62 8.11 -15.19 -4.34
N LYS A 63 7.85 -16.42 -4.82
CA LYS A 63 8.40 -17.62 -4.19
C LYS A 63 9.88 -17.71 -4.50
#